data_AF-A0A1V3J9Z6-F1
#
_entry.id   AF-A0A1V3J9Z6-F1
#
_cell.length_a   1.000
_cell.length_b   1.000
_cell.length_c   1.000
_cell.angle_alpha   90.00
_cell.angle_beta   90.00
_cell.angle_gamma   90.00
#
_symmetry.space_group_name_H-M   'P 1'
#
loop_
_entity.id
_entity.type
_entity.pdbx_description
1 polymer ?
#
loop_
_entity_poly.entity_id
_entity_poly.type
_entity_poly.pdbx_seq_one_letter_code
_entity_poly.pdbx_strand_id
1 'polypeptide(L)'
;MSLSKQESACIKANELEYKFLEHLKYHYQLPFPLEEWNDPKNKITYGIRLALGQYYQKGACSAGIRFSDFVQCLSSDFCGGSLKTARVLGYLPEYRRTLAKKYKIQRGYANPSEYSRSSLVFE
;
A
#
# COMPACT_ATOMS: atom_id res chain seq x y z
N MET A 1 3.14 -2.42 27.80
CA MET A 1 1.83 -2.12 27.18
C MET A 1 1.77 -2.85 25.85
N SER A 2 0.70 -3.58 25.55
CA SER A 2 0.51 -4.21 24.24
C SER A 2 0.11 -3.14 23.22
N LEU A 3 0.67 -3.23 22.01
CA LEU A 3 0.29 -2.35 20.91
C LEU A 3 -1.17 -2.61 20.51
N SER A 4 -1.89 -1.56 20.11
CA SER A 4 -3.20 -1.73 19.49
C SER A 4 -3.09 -2.48 18.16
N LYS A 5 -4.19 -3.08 17.71
CA LYS A 5 -4.26 -3.75 16.40
C LYS A 5 -3.84 -2.82 15.26
N GLN A 6 -4.25 -1.55 15.34
CA GLN A 6 -3.92 -0.55 14.32
C GLN A 6 -2.43 -0.19 14.33
N GLU A 7 -1.83 0.03 15.50
CA GLU A 7 -0.39 0.32 15.60
C GLU A 7 0.45 -0.85 15.10
N SER A 8 0.07 -2.07 15.47
CA SER A 8 0.71 -3.29 14.99
C SER A 8 0.61 -3.41 13.46
N ALA A 9 -0.54 -3.08 12.88
CA ALA A 9 -0.73 -3.10 11.43
C ALA A 9 0.08 -2.00 10.72
N CYS A 10 0.25 -0.82 11.32
CA CYS A 10 1.12 0.22 10.79
C CYS A 10 2.59 -0.22 10.77
N ILE A 11 3.08 -0.85 11.84
CA ILE A 11 4.45 -1.38 11.91
C ILE A 11 4.64 -2.44 10.83
N LYS A 12 3.73 -3.42 10.75
CA LYS A 12 3.75 -4.47 9.72
C LYS A 12 3.75 -3.91 8.31
N ALA A 13 2.93 -2.90 8.02
CA ALA A 13 2.91 -2.28 6.70
C ALA A 13 4.29 -1.69 6.33
N ASN A 14 4.93 -0.96 7.24
CA ASN A 14 6.27 -0.40 7.00
C ASN A 14 7.34 -1.49 6.89
N GLU A 15 7.23 -2.58 7.66
CA GLU A 15 8.13 -3.75 7.50
C GLU A 15 7.96 -4.42 6.14
N LEU A 16 6.72 -4.52 5.62
CA LEU A 16 6.44 -5.08 4.30
C LEU A 16 7.06 -4.21 3.19
N GLU A 17 6.92 -2.89 3.30
CA GLU A 17 7.59 -1.94 2.39
C GLU A 17 9.11 -2.12 2.43
N TYR A 18 9.70 -2.13 3.62
CA TYR A 18 11.13 -2.27 3.82
C TYR A 18 11.66 -3.58 3.21
N LYS A 19 11.03 -4.72 3.51
CA LYS A 19 11.40 -6.03 2.95
C LYS A 19 11.26 -6.08 1.43
N PHE A 20 10.23 -5.43 0.89
CA PHE A 20 10.06 -5.32 -0.56
C PHE A 20 11.19 -4.52 -1.20
N LEU A 21 11.61 -3.40 -0.58
CA LEU A 21 12.76 -2.62 -1.06
C LEU A 21 14.09 -3.38 -0.94
N GLU A 22 14.30 -4.11 0.16
CA GLU A 22 15.49 -4.97 0.31
C GLU A 22 15.53 -6.06 -0.76
N HIS A 23 14.38 -6.66 -1.09
CA HIS A 23 14.29 -7.60 -2.21
C HIS A 23 14.66 -6.93 -3.55
N LEU A 24 14.12 -5.74 -3.85
CA LEU A 24 14.42 -5.04 -5.10
C LEU A 24 15.89 -4.64 -5.23
N LYS A 25 16.54 -4.26 -4.12
CA LYS A 25 17.92 -3.75 -4.14
C LYS A 25 18.98 -4.83 -3.98
N TYR A 26 18.73 -5.81 -3.11
CA TYR A 26 19.71 -6.79 -2.68
C TYR A 26 19.30 -8.25 -2.98
N HIS A 27 18.16 -8.46 -3.64
CA HIS A 27 17.61 -9.78 -3.93
C HIS A 27 17.37 -10.64 -2.67
N TYR A 28 17.11 -9.99 -1.53
CA TYR A 28 16.70 -10.67 -0.29
C TYR A 28 15.32 -11.31 -0.43
N GLN A 29 14.94 -12.16 0.53
CA GLN A 29 13.68 -12.87 0.47
C GLN A 29 12.49 -11.89 0.46
N LEU A 30 11.50 -12.16 -0.40
CA LEU A 30 10.23 -11.45 -0.40
C LEU A 30 9.52 -11.60 0.96
N PRO A 31 8.62 -10.67 1.33
CA PRO A 31 7.84 -10.78 2.56
C PRO A 31 6.90 -11.99 2.58
N PHE A 32 6.63 -12.61 1.43
CA PHE A 32 5.87 -13.84 1.25
C PHE A 32 6.62 -14.76 0.26
N PRO A 33 6.36 -16.07 0.26
CA PRO A 33 6.87 -16.97 -0.78
C PRO A 33 6.56 -16.45 -2.19
N LEU A 34 7.46 -16.70 -3.14
CA LEU A 34 7.36 -16.14 -4.50
C LEU A 34 6.08 -16.57 -5.21
N GLU A 35 5.65 -17.80 -4.96
CA GLU A 35 4.43 -18.40 -5.50
C GLU A 35 3.20 -17.65 -5.00
N GLU A 36 3.15 -17.35 -3.70
CA GLU A 36 2.07 -16.58 -3.09
C GLU A 36 2.09 -15.11 -3.49
N TRP A 37 3.28 -14.52 -3.63
CA TRP A 37 3.45 -13.13 -4.02
C TRP A 37 2.95 -12.88 -5.44
N ASN A 38 3.15 -13.84 -6.34
CA ASN A 38 2.77 -13.74 -7.74
C ASN A 38 1.38 -14.29 -8.05
N ASP A 39 0.75 -15.05 -7.15
CA ASP A 39 -0.58 -15.58 -7.35
C ASP A 39 -1.66 -14.48 -7.35
N PRO A 40 -2.35 -14.22 -8.49
CA PRO A 40 -3.42 -13.23 -8.55
C PRO A 40 -4.66 -13.63 -7.71
N LYS A 41 -4.79 -14.90 -7.32
CA LYS A 41 -5.89 -15.38 -6.45
C LYS A 41 -5.61 -15.09 -4.98
N ASN A 42 -4.35 -14.87 -4.60
CA ASN A 42 -4.01 -14.52 -3.23
C ASN A 42 -4.36 -13.06 -2.95
N LYS A 43 -5.56 -12.86 -2.39
CA LYS A 43 -6.11 -11.53 -2.09
C LYS A 43 -5.27 -10.73 -1.09
N ILE A 44 -4.42 -11.38 -0.29
CA ILE A 44 -3.55 -10.71 0.69
C ILE A 44 -2.39 -10.06 -0.03
N THR A 45 -1.58 -10.86 -0.72
CA THR A 45 -0.38 -10.40 -1.44
C THR A 45 -0.77 -9.47 -2.58
N TYR A 46 -1.87 -9.74 -3.27
CA TYR A 46 -2.42 -8.85 -4.30
C TYR A 46 -2.75 -7.45 -3.73
N GLY A 47 -3.45 -7.37 -2.59
CA GLY A 47 -3.77 -6.10 -1.94
C GLY A 47 -2.52 -5.33 -1.50
N ILE A 48 -1.52 -6.03 -0.94
CA ILE A 48 -0.24 -5.42 -0.53
C ILE A 48 0.53 -4.90 -1.75
N ARG A 49 0.65 -5.69 -2.82
CA ARG A 49 1.30 -5.29 -4.07
C ARG A 49 0.63 -4.08 -4.71
N LEU A 50 -0.69 -4.03 -4.74
CA LEU A 50 -1.43 -2.87 -5.24
C LEU A 50 -1.13 -1.61 -4.43
N ALA A 51 -1.12 -1.72 -3.09
CA ALA A 51 -0.81 -0.60 -2.22
C ALA A 51 0.63 -0.10 -2.44
N LEU A 52 1.62 -0.99 -2.50
CA LEU A 52 3.02 -0.66 -2.78
C LEU A 52 3.18 -0.02 -4.17
N GLY A 53 2.55 -0.60 -5.19
CA GLY A 53 2.58 -0.07 -6.55
C GLY A 53 2.08 1.37 -6.60
N GLN A 54 0.92 1.64 -5.99
CA GLN A 54 0.35 2.98 -5.93
C GLN A 54 1.20 3.96 -5.11
N TYR A 55 1.77 3.49 -3.99
CA TYR A 55 2.63 4.29 -3.14
C TYR A 55 3.85 4.84 -3.88
N TYR A 56 4.52 4.01 -4.68
CA TYR A 56 5.67 4.43 -5.47
C TYR A 56 5.27 5.17 -6.75
N GLN A 57 4.28 4.67 -7.51
CA GLN A 57 3.86 5.28 -8.77
C GLN A 57 3.37 6.72 -8.62
N LYS A 58 2.82 7.05 -7.46
CA LYS A 58 2.23 8.36 -7.20
C LYS A 58 3.14 9.29 -6.41
N GLY A 59 4.37 8.84 -6.12
CA GLY A 59 5.37 9.66 -5.44
C GLY A 59 5.05 9.96 -3.97
N ALA A 60 4.19 9.17 -3.31
CA ALA A 60 3.92 9.36 -1.87
C ALA A 60 5.20 9.20 -1.03
N CYS A 61 6.07 8.27 -1.44
CA CYS A 61 7.42 8.10 -0.89
C CYS A 61 8.26 9.38 -1.05
N SER A 62 8.28 9.97 -2.25
CA SER A 62 9.01 11.21 -2.54
C SER A 62 8.46 12.42 -1.79
N ALA A 63 7.16 12.40 -1.47
CA ALA A 63 6.50 13.40 -0.64
C ALA A 63 6.74 13.22 0.87
N GLY A 64 7.57 12.24 1.28
CA GLY A 64 7.89 11.98 2.68
C GLY A 64 6.74 11.36 3.49
N ILE A 65 5.72 10.83 2.81
CA ILE A 65 4.60 10.14 3.47
C ILE A 65 5.06 8.70 3.71
N ARG A 66 5.00 8.22 4.96
CA ARG A 66 5.32 6.82 5.26
C ARG A 66 4.28 5.88 4.64
N PHE A 67 4.69 4.69 4.25
CA PHE A 67 3.78 3.71 3.63
C PHE A 67 2.56 3.40 4.50
N SER A 68 2.73 3.18 5.81
CA SER A 68 1.61 2.96 6.73
C SER A 68 0.61 4.12 6.74
N ASP A 69 1.08 5.36 6.63
CA ASP A 69 0.24 6.55 6.63
C ASP A 69 -0.48 6.70 5.30
N PHE A 70 0.20 6.38 4.19
CA PHE A 70 -0.39 6.33 2.86
C PHE A 70 -1.51 5.27 2.77
N VAL A 71 -1.28 4.05 3.25
CA VAL A 71 -2.28 2.98 3.19
C VAL A 71 -3.53 3.31 4.02
N GLN A 72 -3.37 4.02 5.14
CA GLN A 72 -4.50 4.54 5.91
C GLN A 72 -5.31 5.59 5.14
N CYS A 73 -4.75 6.21 4.10
CA CYS A 73 -5.49 7.15 3.25
C CYS A 73 -6.30 6.46 2.16
N LEU A 74 -5.96 5.21 1.81
CA LEU A 74 -6.71 4.43 0.81
C LEU A 74 -8.03 3.97 1.42
N SER A 75 -9.15 4.23 0.78
CA SER A 75 -10.46 3.86 1.30
C SER A 75 -10.70 2.34 1.25
N SER A 76 -11.69 1.83 1.99
CA SER A 76 -11.97 0.37 2.03
C SER A 76 -12.62 -0.17 0.75
N ASP A 77 -13.22 0.71 -0.06
CA ASP A 77 -13.75 0.46 -1.40
C ASP A 77 -12.69 0.61 -2.50
N PHE A 78 -11.45 1.00 -2.15
CA PHE A 78 -10.35 1.14 -3.11
C PHE A 78 -10.16 -0.13 -3.96
N CYS A 79 -10.10 0.04 -5.28
CA CYS A 79 -9.92 -1.02 -6.27
C CYS A 79 -10.88 -2.21 -6.03
N GLY A 80 -12.17 -1.92 -5.83
CA GLY A 80 -13.19 -2.95 -5.57
C GLY A 80 -13.03 -3.66 -4.23
N GLY A 81 -12.37 -3.04 -3.26
CA GLY A 81 -12.12 -3.62 -1.94
C GLY A 81 -10.92 -4.57 -1.88
N SER A 82 -9.98 -4.46 -2.83
CA SER A 82 -8.80 -5.33 -2.91
C SER A 82 -7.90 -5.28 -1.66
N LEU A 83 -7.99 -4.22 -0.84
CA LEU A 83 -7.22 -4.09 0.42
C LEU A 83 -7.90 -4.79 1.61
N LYS A 84 -9.17 -5.19 1.50
CA LYS A 84 -10.00 -5.65 2.61
C LYS A 84 -9.39 -6.85 3.33
N THR A 85 -8.97 -7.87 2.58
CA THR A 85 -8.41 -9.09 3.18
C THR A 85 -7.10 -8.82 3.93
N ALA A 86 -6.20 -8.04 3.34
CA ALA A 86 -4.93 -7.68 3.99
C ALA A 86 -5.13 -6.84 5.27
N ARG A 87 -6.17 -5.99 5.32
CA ARG A 87 -6.55 -5.23 6.51
C ARG A 87 -7.13 -6.10 7.62
N VAL A 88 -8.08 -6.97 7.27
CA VAL A 88 -8.72 -7.88 8.24
C VAL A 88 -7.68 -8.73 8.97
N LEU A 89 -6.70 -9.25 8.22
CA LEU A 89 -5.57 -10.04 8.74
C LEU A 89 -4.45 -9.21 9.38
N GLY A 90 -4.56 -7.88 9.37
CA GLY A 90 -3.65 -6.98 10.08
C GLY A 90 -2.29 -6.79 9.41
N TYR A 91 -2.17 -7.06 8.10
CA TYR A 91 -0.98 -6.71 7.32
C TYR A 91 -0.97 -5.24 6.92
N LEU A 92 -2.16 -4.67 6.68
CA LEU A 92 -2.35 -3.28 6.34
C LEU A 92 -3.24 -2.58 7.38
N PRO A 93 -2.97 -1.32 7.71
CA PRO A 93 -3.80 -0.57 8.65
C PRO A 93 -5.16 -0.18 8.06
N GLU A 94 -6.13 0.04 8.94
CA GLU A 94 -7.49 0.46 8.57
C GLU A 94 -7.52 1.90 8.05
N TYR A 95 -8.48 2.18 7.18
CA TYR A 95 -8.67 3.51 6.60
C TYR A 95 -8.95 4.58 7.68
N ARG A 96 -8.28 5.73 7.57
CA ARG A 96 -8.49 6.93 8.39
C ARG A 96 -8.74 8.16 7.52
N ARG A 97 -10.00 8.59 7.47
CA ARG A 97 -10.43 9.77 6.71
C ARG A 97 -9.69 11.05 7.08
N THR A 98 -9.30 11.20 8.35
CA THR A 98 -8.55 12.36 8.85
C THR A 98 -7.16 12.43 8.21
N LEU A 99 -6.48 11.30 8.05
CA LEU A 99 -5.18 11.24 7.36
C LEU A 99 -5.32 11.51 5.87
N ALA A 100 -6.35 10.95 5.21
CA ALA A 100 -6.60 11.21 3.79
C ALA A 100 -6.79 12.72 3.53
N LYS A 101 -7.54 13.42 4.40
CA LYS A 101 -7.68 14.88 4.33
C LYS A 101 -6.36 15.60 4.61
N LYS A 102 -5.61 15.18 5.63
CA LYS A 102 -4.32 15.78 6.00
C LYS A 102 -3.34 15.77 4.82
N TYR A 103 -3.22 14.62 4.15
CA TYR A 103 -2.32 14.44 3.02
C TYR A 103 -2.95 14.82 1.66
N LYS A 104 -4.20 15.34 1.65
CA LYS A 104 -4.94 15.69 0.44
C LYS A 104 -5.03 14.56 -0.60
N ILE A 105 -5.04 13.30 -0.14
CA ILE A 105 -5.17 12.13 -1.00
C ILE A 105 -6.66 11.96 -1.34
N GLN A 106 -6.99 12.05 -2.62
CA GLN A 106 -8.36 11.96 -3.12
C GLN A 106 -8.92 10.53 -2.97
N ARG A 107 -10.25 10.43 -2.84
CA ARG A 107 -10.97 9.15 -2.95
C ARG A 107 -10.77 8.62 -4.37
N GLY A 108 -10.37 7.34 -4.48
CA GLY A 108 -10.15 6.73 -5.79
C GLY A 108 -8.82 7.10 -6.43
N TYR A 109 -7.72 7.01 -5.69
CA TYR A 109 -6.39 7.04 -6.30
C TYR A 109 -6.32 5.98 -7.42
N ALA A 110 -6.24 6.47 -8.66
CA ALA A 110 -6.82 5.88 -9.87
C ALA A 110 -6.68 4.36 -10.06
N ASN A 111 -7.75 3.77 -10.62
CA ASN A 111 -7.74 2.45 -11.24
C ASN A 111 -6.61 2.38 -12.30
N PRO A 112 -5.99 1.20 -12.52
CA PRO A 112 -5.00 1.00 -13.58
C PRO A 112 -5.44 1.41 -15.00
N SER A 113 -6.74 1.60 -15.23
CA SER A 113 -7.35 1.94 -16.52
C SER A 113 -7.56 3.44 -16.77
N GLU A 114 -7.35 4.32 -15.80
CA GLU A 114 -7.56 5.77 -15.96
C GLU A 114 -6.31 6.54 -16.41
N TYR A 115 -5.24 5.84 -16.78
CA TYR A 115 -3.98 6.46 -17.19
C TYR A 115 -3.98 6.79 -18.69
N SER A 116 -4.39 8.02 -19.04
CA SER A 116 -3.84 8.66 -20.24
C SER A 116 -2.35 8.91 -20.01
N ARG A 117 -1.49 8.43 -20.89
CA ARG A 117 -0.01 8.61 -20.87
C ARG A 117 0.45 10.08 -20.95
N SER A 118 -0.45 11.06 -20.97
CA SER A 118 -0.20 12.39 -21.50
C SER A 118 0.06 13.50 -20.45
N SER A 119 0.42 13.20 -19.20
CA SER A 119 0.63 14.28 -18.21
C SER A 119 1.77 14.09 -17.22
N LEU A 120 2.84 13.39 -17.62
CA LEU A 120 4.12 13.51 -16.92
C LEU A 120 4.99 14.55 -17.63
N VAL A 121 4.64 15.83 -17.42
CA VAL A 121 5.58 16.94 -17.60
C VAL A 121 6.21 17.15 -16.23
N PHE A 122 7.48 16.82 -16.10
CA PHE A 122 8.30 17.32 -15.00
C PHE A 122 8.99 18.57 -15.55
N GLU A 123 8.66 19.74 -14.99
CA GLU A 123 9.47 20.96 -15.13
C GLU A 123 10.82 20.78 -14.44
#